data_AF-D2QZ95-F1
#
_entry.id   AF-D2QZ95-F1
#
_cell.length_a   1.000
_cell.length_b   1.000
_cell.length_c   1.000
_cell.angle_alpha   90.00
_cell.angle_beta   90.00
_cell.angle_gamma   90.00
#
_symmetry.space_group_name_H-M   'P 1'
#
loop_
_entity.id
_entity.type
_entity.pdbx_description
1 polymer ?
#
loop_
_entity_poly.entity_id
_entity_poly.type
_entity_poly.pdbx_seq_one_letter_code
_entity_poly.pdbx_strand_id
1 'polypeptide(L)'
;MRTFLRLLNSRSSRLRHQRQRRGLTLAELLVATTVLALIAAAMGTVSLAVHTSSTYCMGQSTTLQHARVAVDRIEQHIRSSQHSESFPCSIVISQTVSSSSFPDALAIWKPLTTAQAPTGLPRVSEMIFIAPDPAEPSHLYEWRLATSSATVPSYGSTSSWRTLLSTVRSHSDTEKVLLTDRLFTAMASSTTRLGSIRFYVAHAPSRNELTNYRNGITSWRALQWPLDLYGTEMGLQLTRVNFELQLDPGDGSEVIPFFGAAARKGAVYR
;
A
#
# COMPACT_ATOMS: atom_id res chain seq x y z
N MET A 1 46.67 29.60 -35.38
CA MET A 1 47.71 28.61 -35.09
C MET A 1 47.55 27.44 -36.06
N ARG A 2 48.43 27.38 -37.08
CA ARG A 2 48.75 26.32 -38.06
C ARG A 2 47.59 25.50 -38.66
N THR A 3 47.13 25.74 -39.89
CA THR A 3 47.80 25.50 -41.20
C THR A 3 48.29 24.06 -41.37
N PHE A 4 47.63 23.26 -42.24
CA PHE A 4 48.27 22.68 -43.43
C PHE A 4 47.24 22.07 -44.41
N LEU A 5 47.24 22.62 -45.62
CA LEU A 5 46.68 22.04 -46.85
C LEU A 5 47.37 20.71 -47.18
N ARG A 6 46.61 19.73 -47.69
CA ARG A 6 47.14 18.80 -48.70
C ARG A 6 46.02 18.28 -49.62
N LEU A 7 45.86 18.98 -50.74
CA LEU A 7 45.38 18.44 -52.01
C LEU A 7 46.38 17.39 -52.50
N LEU A 8 45.95 16.13 -52.69
CA LEU A 8 46.60 15.22 -53.64
C LEU A 8 45.60 14.25 -54.26
N ASN A 9 45.44 14.42 -55.57
CA ASN A 9 45.34 13.39 -56.60
C ASN A 9 44.21 12.35 -56.55
N SER A 10 43.17 12.68 -57.32
CA SER A 10 42.80 11.96 -58.55
C SER A 10 43.65 10.73 -58.87
N ARG A 11 43.11 9.56 -58.54
CA ARG A 11 43.15 8.38 -59.42
C ARG A 11 41.80 7.70 -59.38
N SER A 12 40.93 8.12 -60.30
CA SER A 12 39.78 7.36 -60.76
C SER A 12 40.28 6.07 -61.42
N SER A 13 40.59 5.05 -60.62
CA SER A 13 40.71 3.68 -61.11
C SER A 13 39.29 3.11 -61.20
N ARG A 14 38.70 3.23 -62.39
CA ARG A 14 37.50 2.45 -62.77
C ARG A 14 37.90 0.98 -62.81
N LEU A 15 37.90 0.32 -61.65
CA LEU A 15 37.84 -1.13 -61.60
C LEU A 15 36.45 -1.53 -62.10
N ARG A 16 36.34 -1.69 -63.43
CA ARG A 16 35.30 -2.51 -64.04
C ARG A 16 35.51 -3.93 -63.55
N HIS A 17 35.02 -4.24 -62.35
CA HIS A 17 34.64 -5.61 -62.03
C HIS A 17 33.51 -5.97 -62.99
N GLN A 18 33.88 -6.62 -64.10
CA GLN A 18 32.97 -7.46 -64.83
C GLN A 18 32.39 -8.45 -63.82
N ARG A 19 31.18 -8.13 -63.33
CA ARG A 19 30.32 -9.09 -62.63
C ARG A 19 30.05 -10.21 -63.61
N GLN A 20 30.89 -11.24 -63.59
CA GLN A 20 30.49 -12.56 -64.06
C GLN A 20 29.26 -12.92 -63.23
N ARG A 21 28.09 -12.83 -63.85
CA ARG A 21 26.83 -13.29 -63.27
C ARG A 21 26.89 -14.82 -63.23
N ARG A 22 27.61 -15.37 -62.25
CA ARG A 22 27.41 -16.75 -61.82
C ARG A 22 26.07 -16.76 -61.10
N GLY A 23 25.09 -17.45 -61.68
CA GLY A 23 23.83 -17.68 -61.00
C GLY A 23 24.08 -18.43 -59.70
N LEU A 24 23.39 -18.04 -58.63
CA LEU A 24 23.41 -18.77 -57.36
C LEU A 24 23.05 -20.23 -57.63
N THR A 25 23.87 -21.16 -57.14
CA THR A 25 23.50 -22.57 -57.17
C THR A 25 22.34 -22.80 -56.22
N LEU A 26 21.48 -23.79 -56.51
CA LEU A 26 20.35 -24.14 -55.66
C LEU A 26 20.80 -24.46 -54.22
N ALA A 27 21.98 -25.06 -54.05
CA ALA A 27 22.58 -25.34 -52.75
C ALA A 27 22.92 -24.06 -51.97
N GLU A 28 23.49 -23.04 -52.61
CA GLU A 28 23.77 -21.74 -51.96
C GLU A 28 22.48 -21.04 -51.53
N LEU A 29 21.41 -21.14 -52.33
CA LEU A 29 20.11 -20.58 -51.98
C LEU A 29 19.49 -21.30 -50.77
N LEU A 30 19.59 -22.63 -50.69
CA LEU A 30 19.13 -23.41 -49.53
C LEU A 30 19.92 -23.10 -48.25
N VAL A 31 21.23 -22.90 -48.35
CA VAL A 31 22.03 -22.50 -47.18
C VAL A 31 21.69 -21.07 -46.75
N ALA A 32 21.48 -20.16 -47.70
CA ALA A 32 21.08 -18.79 -47.37
C ALA A 32 19.70 -18.73 -46.70
N THR A 33 18.71 -19.48 -47.21
CA THR A 33 17.35 -19.49 -46.62
C THR A 33 17.33 -20.12 -45.22
N THR A 34 18.12 -21.17 -44.97
CA THR A 34 18.22 -21.78 -43.64
C THR A 34 18.90 -20.85 -42.63
N VAL A 35 20.00 -20.17 -43.00
CA VAL A 35 20.64 -19.17 -42.13
C VAL A 35 19.70 -18.01 -41.83
N LEU A 36 18.97 -17.49 -42.83
CA LEU A 36 17.98 -16.45 -42.62
C LEU A 36 16.84 -16.91 -41.70
N ALA A 37 16.38 -18.16 -41.84
CA ALA A 37 15.35 -18.72 -40.96
C ALA A 37 15.86 -18.84 -39.50
N LEU A 38 17.11 -19.25 -39.28
CA LEU A 38 17.72 -19.31 -37.95
C LEU A 38 17.87 -17.92 -37.33
N ILE A 39 18.31 -16.92 -38.10
CA ILE A 39 18.40 -15.54 -37.62
C ILE A 39 17.02 -14.98 -37.28
N ALA A 40 16.02 -15.21 -38.15
CA ALA A 40 14.65 -14.79 -37.92
C ALA A 40 14.06 -15.44 -36.66
N ALA A 41 14.32 -16.73 -36.44
CA ALA A 41 13.91 -17.44 -35.23
C ALA A 41 14.58 -16.86 -33.98
N ALA A 42 15.90 -16.63 -34.02
CA ALA A 42 16.64 -16.03 -32.90
C ALA A 42 16.11 -14.62 -32.57
N MET A 43 15.92 -13.76 -33.57
CA MET A 43 15.32 -12.43 -33.39
C MET A 43 13.90 -12.51 -32.82
N GLY A 44 13.11 -13.49 -33.25
CA GLY A 44 11.78 -13.76 -32.69
C GLY A 44 11.83 -14.07 -31.20
N THR A 45 12.76 -14.93 -30.76
CA THR A 45 12.91 -15.26 -29.33
C THR A 45 13.36 -14.07 -28.48
N VAL A 46 14.31 -13.26 -28.97
CA VAL A 46 14.76 -12.05 -28.28
C VAL A 46 13.65 -11.02 -28.21
N SER A 47 12.89 -10.82 -29.29
CA SER A 47 11.75 -9.91 -29.31
C SER A 47 10.68 -10.32 -28.29
N LEU A 48 10.40 -11.62 -28.17
CA LEU A 48 9.47 -12.13 -27.16
C LEU A 48 9.99 -11.88 -25.74
N ALA A 49 11.28 -12.17 -25.48
CA ALA A 49 11.90 -11.96 -24.18
C ALA A 49 11.94 -10.48 -23.76
N VAL A 50 12.21 -9.56 -24.70
CA VAL A 50 12.16 -8.11 -24.45
C VAL A 50 10.73 -7.68 -24.15
N HIS A 51 9.74 -8.21 -24.88
CA HIS A 51 8.34 -7.87 -24.63
C HIS A 51 7.86 -8.35 -23.25
N THR A 52 8.17 -9.59 -22.87
CA THR A 52 7.80 -10.12 -21.53
C THR A 52 8.51 -9.37 -20.42
N SER A 53 9.80 -9.06 -20.58
CA SER A 53 10.55 -8.24 -19.63
C SER A 53 9.97 -6.83 -19.49
N SER A 54 9.56 -6.21 -20.60
CA SER A 54 8.93 -4.90 -20.58
C SER A 54 7.60 -4.92 -19.83
N THR A 55 6.74 -5.91 -20.09
CA THR A 55 5.44 -6.05 -19.40
C THR A 55 5.61 -6.27 -17.91
N TYR A 56 6.55 -7.14 -17.51
CA TYR A 56 6.88 -7.37 -16.11
C TYR A 56 7.35 -6.07 -15.42
N CYS A 57 8.29 -5.35 -16.02
CA CYS A 57 8.78 -4.08 -15.47
C CYS A 57 7.66 -3.03 -15.34
N MET A 58 6.72 -2.98 -16.30
CA MET A 58 5.56 -2.09 -16.23
C MET A 58 4.61 -2.45 -15.09
N GLY A 59 4.31 -3.74 -14.90
CA GLY A 59 3.49 -4.25 -13.80
C GLY A 59 4.11 -3.89 -12.45
N GLN A 60 5.39 -4.21 -12.27
CA GLN A 60 6.17 -3.89 -11.06
C GLN A 60 6.17 -2.39 -10.75
N SER A 61 6.45 -1.54 -11.75
CA SER A 61 6.46 -0.08 -11.58
C SER A 61 5.09 0.46 -11.17
N THR A 62 4.02 -0.05 -11.77
CA THR A 62 2.64 0.38 -11.47
C THR A 62 2.29 -0.01 -10.03
N THR A 63 2.56 -1.26 -9.64
CA THR A 63 2.32 -1.75 -8.27
C THR A 63 3.08 -0.95 -7.23
N LEU A 64 4.34 -0.61 -7.49
CA LEU A 64 5.14 0.25 -6.61
C LEU A 64 4.53 1.64 -6.43
N GLN A 65 3.93 2.22 -7.48
CA GLN A 65 3.25 3.50 -7.37
C GLN A 65 1.97 3.40 -6.51
N HIS A 66 1.15 2.38 -6.73
CA HIS A 66 -0.03 2.13 -5.90
C HIS A 66 0.35 1.93 -4.42
N ALA A 67 1.39 1.14 -4.14
CA ALA A 67 1.88 0.93 -2.79
C ALA A 67 2.30 2.24 -2.13
N ARG A 68 3.11 3.07 -2.81
CA ARG A 68 3.57 4.36 -2.28
C ARG A 68 2.41 5.28 -1.95
N VAL A 69 1.44 5.43 -2.86
CA VAL A 69 0.26 6.27 -2.64
C VAL A 69 -0.57 5.76 -1.45
N ALA A 70 -0.80 4.45 -1.35
CA ALA A 70 -1.55 3.87 -0.24
C ALA A 70 -0.82 4.06 1.10
N VAL A 71 0.48 3.75 1.16
CA VAL A 71 1.33 3.90 2.35
C VAL A 71 1.36 5.36 2.80
N ASP A 72 1.72 6.29 1.91
CA ASP A 72 1.83 7.71 2.22
C ASP A 72 0.51 8.27 2.73
N ARG A 73 -0.61 7.86 2.13
CA ARG A 73 -1.94 8.28 2.54
C ARG A 73 -2.29 7.77 3.93
N ILE A 74 -2.09 6.47 4.21
CA ILE A 74 -2.30 5.88 5.56
C ILE A 74 -1.45 6.61 6.60
N GLU A 75 -0.15 6.80 6.32
CA GLU A 75 0.76 7.49 7.24
C GLU A 75 0.34 8.94 7.49
N GLN A 76 -0.10 9.65 6.44
CA GLN A 76 -0.60 11.01 6.57
C GLN A 76 -1.85 11.07 7.44
N HIS A 77 -2.80 10.14 7.30
CA HIS A 77 -3.98 10.08 8.16
C HIS A 77 -3.60 9.86 9.63
N ILE A 78 -2.65 8.98 9.91
CA ILE A 78 -2.18 8.70 11.27
C ILE A 78 -1.43 9.91 11.86
N ARG A 79 -0.53 10.54 11.10
CA ARG A 79 0.22 11.72 11.56
C ARG A 79 -0.70 12.92 11.88
N SER A 80 -1.79 13.07 11.13
CA SER A 80 -2.78 14.14 11.30
C SER A 80 -3.97 13.75 12.19
N SER A 81 -3.93 12.57 12.82
CA SER A 81 -5.02 12.10 13.68
C SER A 81 -5.10 12.85 15.00
N GLN A 82 -6.33 12.95 15.51
CA GLN A 82 -6.62 13.48 16.83
C GLN A 82 -6.53 12.40 17.89
N HIS A 83 -6.26 12.83 19.12
CA HIS A 83 -6.10 11.94 20.26
C HIS A 83 -6.86 12.52 21.46
N SER A 84 -7.47 11.64 22.25
CA SER A 84 -8.01 11.96 23.56
C SER A 84 -7.74 10.83 24.53
N GLU A 85 -7.92 11.10 25.81
CA GLU A 85 -7.82 10.08 26.86
C GLU A 85 -8.83 8.93 26.67
N SER A 86 -9.96 9.22 26.01
CA SER A 86 -11.00 8.24 25.69
C SER A 86 -10.73 7.45 24.41
N PHE A 87 -9.88 7.97 23.51
CA PHE A 87 -9.61 7.37 22.20
C PHE A 87 -8.16 7.58 21.72
N PRO A 88 -7.36 6.51 21.53
CA PRO A 88 -5.92 6.59 21.29
C PRO A 88 -5.56 6.83 19.81
N CYS A 89 -6.28 7.73 19.15
CA CYS A 89 -6.18 8.15 17.73
C CYS A 89 -6.55 7.12 16.65
N SER A 90 -6.28 5.84 16.87
CA SER A 90 -6.64 4.78 15.93
C SER A 90 -6.91 3.45 16.62
N ILE A 91 -7.72 2.62 15.96
CA ILE A 91 -8.04 1.25 16.41
C ILE A 91 -8.06 0.30 15.22
N VAL A 92 -7.55 -0.91 15.43
CA VAL A 92 -7.67 -2.01 14.48
C VAL A 92 -9.01 -2.69 14.68
N ILE A 93 -9.75 -2.86 13.58
CA ILE A 93 -10.98 -3.63 13.54
C ILE A 93 -10.63 -4.95 12.86
N SER A 94 -10.87 -6.06 13.56
CA SER A 94 -10.58 -7.38 13.03
C SER A 94 -11.86 -8.06 12.56
N GLN A 95 -11.89 -8.54 11.33
CA GLN A 95 -12.90 -9.47 10.84
C GLN A 95 -12.65 -10.88 11.40
N THR A 96 -13.71 -11.67 11.56
CA THR A 96 -13.60 -13.09 11.94
C THR A 96 -14.17 -13.94 10.82
N VAL A 97 -13.38 -14.87 10.28
CA VAL A 97 -13.80 -15.86 9.28
C VAL A 97 -13.38 -17.23 9.78
N SER A 98 -14.34 -18.15 9.91
CA SER A 98 -14.07 -19.54 10.33
C SER A 98 -13.19 -19.66 11.58
N SER A 99 -13.52 -18.91 12.65
CA SER A 99 -12.76 -18.79 13.92
C SER A 99 -11.40 -18.08 13.88
N SER A 100 -10.87 -17.77 12.69
CA SER A 100 -9.65 -16.98 12.55
C SER A 100 -9.97 -15.48 12.54
N SER A 101 -9.13 -14.67 13.18
CA SER A 101 -9.27 -13.22 13.23
C SER A 101 -8.26 -12.53 12.31
N PHE A 102 -8.76 -11.65 11.45
CA PHE A 102 -7.98 -10.94 10.44
C PHE A 102 -8.04 -9.45 10.77
N PRO A 103 -6.94 -8.81 11.20
CA PRO A 103 -6.89 -7.38 11.49
C PRO A 103 -6.76 -6.57 10.19
N ASP A 104 -7.81 -6.55 9.38
CA ASP A 104 -7.83 -6.08 8.00
C ASP A 104 -8.42 -4.67 7.83
N ALA A 105 -8.88 -4.05 8.92
CA ALA A 105 -9.43 -2.70 8.90
C ALA A 105 -8.81 -1.81 9.98
N LEU A 106 -8.62 -0.53 9.65
CA LEU A 106 -8.10 0.50 10.54
C LEU A 106 -9.10 1.66 10.62
N ALA A 107 -9.52 2.03 11.82
CA ALA A 107 -10.29 3.25 12.05
C ALA A 107 -9.39 4.32 12.66
N ILE A 108 -9.42 5.52 12.08
CA ILE A 108 -8.56 6.66 12.44
C ILE A 108 -9.44 7.85 12.77
N TRP A 109 -9.20 8.51 13.90
CA TRP A 109 -9.89 9.76 14.24
C TRP A 109 -9.21 10.94 13.55
N LYS A 110 -9.83 11.46 12.50
CA LYS A 110 -9.34 12.60 11.71
C LYS A 110 -10.52 13.53 11.34
N PRO A 111 -10.91 14.45 12.23
CA PRO A 111 -11.90 15.48 11.90
C PRO A 111 -11.39 16.34 10.74
N LEU A 112 -12.30 16.82 9.88
CA LEU A 112 -11.93 17.74 8.78
C LEU A 112 -11.54 19.12 9.32
N THR A 113 -12.13 19.50 10.45
CA THR A 113 -11.91 20.76 11.14
C THR A 113 -11.49 20.47 12.59
N THR A 114 -12.01 21.21 13.55
CA THR A 114 -11.84 20.93 14.98
C THR A 114 -12.67 19.73 15.40
N ALA A 115 -12.12 18.85 16.23
CA ALA A 115 -12.89 17.79 16.87
C ALA A 115 -14.07 18.38 17.64
N GLN A 116 -15.26 17.82 17.46
CA GLN A 116 -16.49 18.25 18.12
C GLN A 116 -16.50 17.87 19.60
N ALA A 117 -15.80 16.78 19.97
CA ALA A 117 -15.59 16.36 21.34
C ALA A 117 -14.10 16.02 21.58
N PRO A 118 -13.21 17.03 21.68
CA PRO A 118 -11.75 16.82 21.70
C PRO A 118 -11.27 16.00 22.92
N THR A 119 -12.01 16.01 24.02
CA THR A 119 -11.72 15.24 25.23
C THR A 119 -12.50 13.92 25.32
N GLY A 120 -13.47 13.71 24.41
CA GLY A 120 -14.40 12.58 24.43
C GLY A 120 -14.11 11.53 23.37
N LEU A 121 -15.15 10.77 23.02
CA LEU A 121 -15.14 9.85 21.90
C LEU A 121 -15.44 10.60 20.59
N PRO A 122 -14.80 10.19 19.47
CA PRO A 122 -15.10 10.77 18.16
C PRO A 122 -16.56 10.61 17.76
N ARG A 123 -17.01 11.48 16.85
CA ARG A 123 -18.19 11.18 16.04
C ARG A 123 -17.82 10.36 14.82
N VAL A 124 -18.76 9.59 14.29
CA VAL A 124 -18.56 8.78 13.07
C VAL A 124 -18.16 9.65 11.87
N SER A 125 -18.67 10.89 11.78
CA SER A 125 -18.26 11.89 10.75
C SER A 125 -16.81 12.36 10.83
N GLU A 126 -16.15 12.15 11.97
CA GLU A 126 -14.75 12.48 12.19
C GLU A 126 -13.84 11.28 11.95
N MET A 127 -14.40 10.12 11.65
CA MET A 127 -13.64 8.89 11.43
C MET A 127 -13.32 8.70 9.96
N ILE A 128 -12.16 8.10 9.74
CA ILE A 128 -11.77 7.51 8.47
C ILE A 128 -11.56 6.03 8.72
N PHE A 129 -12.13 5.20 7.85
CA PHE A 129 -11.92 3.75 7.87
C PHE A 129 -11.11 3.36 6.65
N ILE A 130 -10.04 2.60 6.85
CA ILE A 130 -9.22 2.04 5.77
C ILE A 130 -9.40 0.54 5.81
N ALA A 131 -10.03 -0.03 4.78
CA ALA A 131 -10.34 -1.45 4.75
C ALA A 131 -10.63 -1.93 3.31
N PRO A 132 -10.39 -3.21 3.00
CA PRO A 132 -10.82 -3.82 1.74
C PRO A 132 -12.34 -3.78 1.56
N ASP A 133 -12.84 -3.75 0.33
CA ASP A 133 -14.28 -3.98 0.07
C ASP A 133 -14.59 -5.49 0.16
N PRO A 134 -15.58 -5.92 0.97
CA PRO A 134 -15.98 -7.34 0.98
C PRO A 134 -16.53 -7.84 -0.36
N ALA A 135 -17.08 -6.97 -1.22
CA ALA A 135 -17.54 -7.34 -2.56
C ALA A 135 -16.39 -7.38 -3.58
N GLU A 136 -15.37 -6.55 -3.38
CA GLU A 136 -14.17 -6.43 -4.23
C GLU A 136 -12.90 -6.49 -3.36
N PRO A 137 -12.48 -7.68 -2.88
CA PRO A 137 -11.39 -7.77 -1.90
C PRO A 137 -10.02 -7.28 -2.39
N SER A 138 -9.86 -7.09 -3.71
CA SER A 138 -8.66 -6.49 -4.31
C SER A 138 -8.62 -4.96 -4.19
N HIS A 139 -9.73 -4.33 -3.79
CA HIS A 139 -9.84 -2.88 -3.67
C HIS A 139 -9.71 -2.46 -2.21
N LEU A 140 -8.65 -1.72 -1.91
CA LEU A 140 -8.46 -1.06 -0.63
C LEU A 140 -9.06 0.35 -0.70
N TYR A 141 -10.03 0.62 0.17
CA TYR A 141 -10.73 1.90 0.19
C TYR A 141 -10.50 2.65 1.50
N GLU A 142 -10.52 3.97 1.39
CA GLU A 142 -10.79 4.91 2.46
C GLU A 142 -12.30 5.22 2.48
N TRP A 143 -12.95 5.04 3.62
CA TRP A 143 -14.38 5.27 3.82
C TRP A 143 -14.60 6.41 4.82
N ARG A 144 -15.50 7.33 4.49
CA ARG A 144 -15.90 8.43 5.38
C ARG A 144 -17.40 8.67 5.30
N LEU A 145 -18.07 8.72 6.46
CA LEU A 145 -19.49 9.04 6.54
C LEU A 145 -19.69 10.41 7.20
N ALA A 146 -19.51 11.47 6.41
CA ALA A 146 -19.42 12.85 6.90
C ALA A 146 -20.71 13.39 7.54
N THR A 147 -21.87 12.81 7.22
CA THR A 147 -23.20 13.28 7.68
C THR A 147 -23.61 12.72 9.05
N SER A 148 -22.90 11.72 9.58
CA SER A 148 -23.29 11.05 10.82
C SER A 148 -22.92 11.84 12.07
N SER A 149 -23.91 12.10 12.92
CA SER A 149 -23.72 12.71 14.25
C SER A 149 -23.56 11.67 15.37
N ALA A 150 -23.60 10.38 15.05
CA ALA A 150 -23.46 9.32 16.03
C ALA A 150 -22.04 9.32 16.64
N THR A 151 -21.94 9.06 17.94
CA THR A 151 -20.66 8.81 18.60
C THR A 151 -20.17 7.40 18.27
N VAL A 152 -18.86 7.23 18.11
CA VAL A 152 -18.29 5.89 17.87
C VAL A 152 -18.47 4.98 19.09
N PRO A 153 -18.42 3.65 18.90
CA PRO A 153 -18.37 2.71 20.02
C PRO A 153 -17.18 2.96 20.94
N SER A 154 -17.30 2.50 22.19
CA SER A 154 -16.16 2.46 23.09
C SER A 154 -15.02 1.64 22.46
N TYR A 155 -13.76 2.03 22.70
CA TYR A 155 -12.61 1.33 22.13
C TYR A 155 -12.60 -0.18 22.44
N GLY A 156 -13.19 -0.62 23.57
CA GLY A 156 -13.14 -2.03 23.99
C GLY A 156 -14.15 -2.94 23.29
N SER A 157 -15.09 -2.37 22.53
CA SER A 157 -16.24 -3.07 21.98
C SER A 157 -15.98 -3.54 20.55
N THR A 158 -15.14 -4.56 20.36
CA THR A 158 -14.73 -5.05 19.01
C THR A 158 -15.92 -5.43 18.12
N SER A 159 -16.98 -6.02 18.67
CA SER A 159 -18.20 -6.35 17.93
C SER A 159 -18.92 -5.10 17.42
N SER A 160 -19.06 -4.08 18.27
CA SER A 160 -19.69 -2.81 17.90
C SER A 160 -18.90 -2.07 16.81
N TRP A 161 -17.57 -2.14 16.82
CA TRP A 161 -16.74 -1.58 15.75
C TRP A 161 -16.93 -2.30 14.41
N ARG A 162 -17.06 -3.63 14.42
CA ARG A 162 -17.41 -4.39 13.21
C ARG A 162 -18.77 -4.00 12.67
N THR A 163 -19.78 -3.87 13.54
CA THR A 163 -21.11 -3.41 13.13
C THR A 163 -21.06 -2.01 12.55
N LEU A 164 -20.32 -1.08 13.18
CA LEU A 164 -20.15 0.27 12.67
C LEU A 164 -19.49 0.28 11.28
N LEU A 165 -18.41 -0.48 11.08
CA LEU A 165 -17.74 -0.57 9.77
C LEU A 165 -18.69 -1.13 8.70
N SER A 166 -19.48 -2.14 9.05
CA SER A 166 -20.52 -2.68 8.14
C SER A 166 -21.54 -1.60 7.77
N THR A 167 -22.04 -0.86 8.75
CA THR A 167 -23.00 0.24 8.52
C THR A 167 -22.40 1.31 7.61
N VAL A 168 -21.16 1.75 7.86
CA VAL A 168 -20.46 2.74 7.04
C VAL A 168 -20.32 2.23 5.60
N ARG A 169 -19.93 0.97 5.39
CA ARG A 169 -19.78 0.39 4.04
C ARG A 169 -21.11 0.34 3.26
N SER A 170 -22.22 0.07 3.95
CA SER A 170 -23.54 -0.04 3.33
C SER A 170 -24.30 1.29 3.19
N HIS A 171 -23.85 2.36 3.85
CA HIS A 171 -24.56 3.64 3.85
C HIS A 171 -24.40 4.36 2.50
N SER A 172 -25.48 4.93 1.97
CA SER A 172 -25.51 5.62 0.67
C SER A 172 -24.61 6.85 0.63
N ASP A 173 -24.58 7.58 1.74
CA ASP A 173 -23.85 8.85 1.86
C ASP A 173 -22.37 8.65 2.22
N THR A 174 -21.87 7.41 2.24
CA THR A 174 -20.47 7.16 2.53
C THR A 174 -19.62 7.50 1.31
N GLU A 175 -18.70 8.45 1.52
CA GLU A 175 -17.64 8.75 0.57
C GLU A 175 -16.63 7.61 0.56
N LYS A 176 -16.29 7.14 -0.63
CA LYS A 176 -15.30 6.08 -0.86
C LYS A 176 -14.18 6.65 -1.71
N VAL A 177 -12.94 6.47 -1.27
CA VAL A 177 -11.77 6.81 -2.07
C VAL A 177 -10.91 5.57 -2.24
N LEU A 178 -10.69 5.15 -3.49
CA LEU A 178 -9.85 4.02 -3.82
C LEU A 178 -8.38 4.36 -3.53
N LEU A 179 -7.73 3.58 -2.67
CA LEU A 179 -6.30 3.68 -2.41
C LEU A 179 -5.50 2.82 -3.39
N THR A 180 -5.96 1.60 -3.63
CA THR A 180 -5.40 0.69 -4.64
C THR A 180 -6.42 -0.36 -5.02
N ASP A 181 -6.42 -0.75 -6.29
CA ASP A 181 -7.16 -1.88 -6.86
C ASP A 181 -6.30 -3.15 -7.01
N ARG A 182 -5.04 -3.11 -6.54
CA ARG A 182 -4.05 -4.17 -6.69
C ARG A 182 -3.84 -4.98 -5.43
N LEU A 183 -4.72 -4.88 -4.44
CA LEU A 183 -4.54 -5.68 -3.22
C LEU A 183 -4.62 -7.16 -3.57
N PHE A 184 -3.57 -7.91 -3.22
CA PHE A 184 -3.57 -9.36 -3.38
C PHE A 184 -4.72 -9.95 -2.57
N THR A 185 -5.35 -11.01 -3.08
CA THR A 185 -6.50 -11.62 -2.41
C THR A 185 -6.23 -13.08 -2.10
N ALA A 186 -6.55 -13.49 -0.88
CA ALA A 186 -6.37 -14.86 -0.41
C ALA A 186 -7.70 -15.47 0.05
N MET A 187 -7.82 -16.78 -0.05
CA MET A 187 -8.97 -17.52 0.46
C MET A 187 -8.83 -17.68 1.98
N ALA A 188 -9.74 -17.09 2.75
CA ALA A 188 -9.82 -17.28 4.20
C ALA A 188 -10.73 -18.46 4.59
N SER A 189 -11.63 -18.83 3.69
CA SER A 189 -12.47 -20.04 3.76
C SER A 189 -12.74 -20.55 2.34
N SER A 190 -13.54 -21.60 2.18
CA SER A 190 -13.94 -22.11 0.85
C SER A 190 -14.77 -21.11 0.03
N THR A 191 -15.41 -20.14 0.68
CA THR A 191 -16.32 -19.18 0.04
C THR A 191 -15.96 -17.71 0.28
N THR A 192 -15.03 -17.43 1.20
CA THR A 192 -14.66 -16.08 1.59
C THR A 192 -13.24 -15.77 1.14
N ARG A 193 -13.13 -14.75 0.29
CA ARG A 193 -11.87 -14.15 -0.14
C ARG A 193 -11.65 -12.84 0.62
N LEU A 194 -10.43 -12.62 1.12
CA LEU A 194 -10.04 -11.41 1.83
C LEU A 194 -8.88 -10.73 1.10
N GLY A 195 -8.82 -9.40 1.21
CA GLY A 195 -7.66 -8.62 0.80
C GLY A 195 -6.49 -8.86 1.77
N SER A 196 -5.29 -9.04 1.22
CA SER A 196 -4.07 -9.31 1.96
C SER A 196 -3.48 -8.00 2.52
N ILE A 197 -4.13 -7.52 3.58
CA ILE A 197 -3.70 -6.39 4.38
C ILE A 197 -3.76 -6.76 5.86
N ARG A 198 -2.79 -6.28 6.62
CA ARG A 198 -2.70 -6.52 8.05
C ARG A 198 -2.33 -5.23 8.76
N PHE A 199 -3.16 -4.82 9.70
CA PHE A 199 -2.86 -3.72 10.61
C PHE A 199 -2.45 -4.24 11.99
N TYR A 200 -1.55 -3.50 12.62
CA TYR A 200 -1.14 -3.71 14.00
C TYR A 200 -1.03 -2.36 14.70
N VAL A 201 -1.67 -2.22 15.86
CA VAL A 201 -1.59 -1.01 16.66
C VAL A 201 -1.06 -1.34 18.04
N ALA A 202 -0.06 -0.58 18.47
CA ALA A 202 0.49 -0.62 19.81
C ALA A 202 0.38 0.76 20.47
N HIS A 203 0.08 0.76 21.76
CA HIS A 203 0.01 1.96 22.59
C HIS A 203 1.00 1.85 23.74
N ALA A 204 1.66 2.95 24.06
CA ALA A 204 2.53 3.08 25.22
C ALA A 204 2.19 4.40 25.95
N PRO A 205 1.68 4.35 27.21
CA PRO A 205 1.29 3.15 27.94
C PRO A 205 0.16 2.39 27.25
N SER A 206 0.11 1.08 27.47
CA SER A 206 -0.96 0.23 26.97
C SER A 206 -2.29 0.56 27.66
N ARG A 207 -3.40 0.15 27.04
CA ARG A 207 -4.73 0.38 27.64
C ARG A 207 -4.91 -0.34 28.97
N ASN A 208 -4.36 -1.53 29.11
CA ASN A 208 -4.48 -2.31 30.35
C ASN A 208 -3.73 -1.61 31.49
N GLU A 209 -2.56 -1.03 31.20
CA GLU A 209 -1.83 -0.24 32.19
C GLU A 209 -2.59 1.03 32.60
N LEU A 210 -3.15 1.77 31.65
CA LEU A 210 -3.99 2.94 31.96
C LEU A 210 -5.23 2.56 32.78
N THR A 211 -5.86 1.43 32.45
CA THR A 211 -6.99 0.90 33.24
C THR A 211 -6.55 0.51 34.65
N ASN A 212 -5.42 -0.17 34.80
CA ASN A 212 -4.86 -0.55 36.09
C ASN A 212 -4.50 0.68 36.93
N TYR A 213 -3.96 1.73 36.32
CA TYR A 213 -3.73 3.00 36.99
C TYR A 213 -5.03 3.63 37.51
N ARG A 214 -6.07 3.71 36.68
CA ARG A 214 -7.38 4.24 37.09
C ARG A 214 -8.04 3.42 38.21
N ASN A 215 -7.76 2.13 38.25
CA ASN A 215 -8.22 1.24 39.31
C ASN A 215 -7.33 1.28 40.57
N GLY A 216 -6.30 2.12 40.62
CA GLY A 216 -5.36 2.23 41.74
C GLY A 216 -4.38 1.07 41.88
N ILE A 217 -4.28 0.19 40.88
CA ILE A 217 -3.40 -1.00 40.89
C ILE A 217 -1.96 -0.63 40.53
N THR A 218 -1.79 0.29 39.57
CA THR A 218 -0.48 0.73 39.09
C THR A 218 -0.30 2.21 39.38
N SER A 219 0.86 2.64 39.89
CA SER A 219 1.11 4.07 40.09
C SER A 219 1.37 4.79 38.76
N TRP A 220 1.06 6.08 38.69
CA TRP A 220 1.30 6.91 37.49
C TRP A 220 2.74 6.80 36.96
N ARG A 221 3.73 6.76 37.86
CA ARG A 221 5.16 6.67 37.53
C ARG A 221 5.59 5.28 37.04
N ALA A 222 4.76 4.26 37.30
CA ALA A 222 5.04 2.87 36.93
C ALA A 222 4.45 2.49 35.56
N LEU A 223 3.73 3.39 34.89
CA LEU A 223 3.25 3.19 33.54
C LEU A 223 4.42 3.22 32.54
N GLN A 224 4.35 2.42 31.47
CA GLN A 224 5.36 2.41 30.40
C GLN A 224 5.26 3.67 29.52
N TRP A 225 5.76 4.79 30.03
CA TRP A 225 5.84 6.04 29.30
C TRP A 225 6.91 5.96 28.20
N PRO A 226 6.60 6.36 26.95
CA PRO A 226 7.59 6.49 25.89
C PRO A 226 8.72 7.43 26.32
N LEU A 227 9.95 6.90 26.37
CA LEU A 227 11.16 7.63 26.78
C LEU A 227 11.06 8.23 28.19
N ASP A 228 10.26 7.64 29.08
CA ASP A 228 10.00 8.15 30.44
C ASP A 228 9.48 9.60 30.48
N LEU A 229 8.82 10.04 29.40
CA LEU A 229 8.27 11.39 29.29
C LEU A 229 6.90 11.51 29.99
N TYR A 230 6.95 11.78 31.30
CA TYR A 230 5.79 12.10 32.10
C TYR A 230 6.09 13.15 33.18
N GLY A 231 5.07 13.91 33.57
CA GLY A 231 5.06 14.86 34.67
C GLY A 231 4.13 14.42 35.81
N THR A 232 3.82 15.34 36.72
CA THR A 232 2.93 15.07 37.87
C THR A 232 1.45 14.96 37.49
N GLU A 233 1.06 15.60 36.39
CA GLU A 233 -0.35 15.74 35.96
C GLU A 233 -0.58 15.33 34.50
N MET A 234 0.49 15.14 33.72
CA MET A 234 0.39 14.80 32.30
C MET A 234 1.50 13.84 31.87
N GLY A 235 1.23 13.01 30.88
CA GLY A 235 2.17 12.02 30.36
C GLY A 235 2.02 11.88 28.84
N LEU A 236 3.11 11.55 28.17
CA LEU A 236 3.11 11.36 26.73
C LEU A 236 2.58 9.96 26.39
N GLN A 237 1.45 9.85 25.71
CA GLN A 237 1.05 8.58 25.08
C GLN A 237 1.56 8.52 23.64
N LEU A 238 2.09 7.37 23.25
CA LEU A 238 2.47 7.07 21.87
C LEU A 238 1.56 5.98 21.32
N THR A 239 0.88 6.27 20.22
CA THR A 239 0.23 5.26 19.39
C THR A 239 1.11 4.99 18.18
N ARG A 240 1.48 3.72 17.97
CA ARG A 240 2.19 3.25 16.77
C ARG A 240 1.28 2.34 15.98
N VAL A 241 1.16 2.60 14.69
CA VAL A 241 0.46 1.76 13.72
C VAL A 241 1.49 1.21 12.77
N ASN A 242 1.57 -0.11 12.66
CA ASN A 242 2.31 -0.80 11.62
C ASN A 242 1.30 -1.48 10.70
N PHE A 243 1.63 -1.57 9.42
CA PHE A 243 0.80 -2.29 8.48
C PHE A 243 1.61 -2.95 7.39
N GLU A 244 1.06 -4.04 6.89
CA GLU A 244 1.57 -4.81 5.77
C GLU A 244 0.46 -4.91 4.73
N LEU A 245 0.79 -4.66 3.47
CA LEU A 245 -0.10 -4.86 2.33
C LEU A 245 0.65 -5.62 1.25
N GLN A 246 0.00 -6.61 0.65
CA GLN A 246 0.56 -7.39 -0.44
C GLN A 246 -0.17 -7.02 -1.72
N LEU A 247 0.56 -6.66 -2.78
CA LEU A 247 -0.05 -6.21 -4.03
C LEU A 247 0.27 -7.14 -5.21
N ASP A 248 -0.73 -7.32 -6.09
CA ASP A 248 -0.68 -8.10 -7.32
C ASP A 248 -0.37 -7.20 -8.53
N PRO A 249 0.74 -7.43 -9.25
CA PRO A 249 1.07 -6.69 -10.47
C PRO A 249 0.12 -6.94 -11.66
N GLY A 250 -0.74 -7.96 -11.59
CA GLY A 250 -1.82 -8.25 -12.54
C GLY A 250 -1.37 -8.89 -13.86
N ASP A 251 -0.10 -9.22 -13.98
CA ASP A 251 0.49 -9.99 -15.08
C ASP A 251 0.74 -11.47 -14.68
N GLY A 252 0.23 -11.89 -13.52
CA GLY A 252 0.48 -13.20 -12.94
C GLY A 252 1.88 -13.35 -12.32
N SER A 253 2.61 -12.25 -12.16
CA SER A 253 3.89 -12.25 -11.45
C SER A 253 3.73 -12.40 -9.93
N GLU A 254 4.86 -12.56 -9.26
CA GLU A 254 4.92 -12.71 -7.81
C GLU A 254 4.35 -11.49 -7.08
N VAL A 255 3.54 -11.78 -6.06
CA VAL A 255 2.93 -10.79 -5.17
C VAL A 255 4.02 -10.08 -4.39
N ILE A 256 3.94 -8.75 -4.31
CA ILE A 256 4.98 -7.93 -3.68
C ILE A 256 4.48 -7.44 -2.31
N PRO A 257 5.20 -7.74 -1.20
CA PRO A 257 4.86 -7.21 0.11
C PRO A 257 5.38 -5.77 0.29
N PHE A 258 4.56 -4.95 0.93
CA PHE A 258 4.89 -3.59 1.32
C PHE A 258 4.60 -3.38 2.80
N PHE A 259 5.49 -2.67 3.47
CA PHE A 259 5.39 -2.40 4.90
C PHE A 259 5.36 -0.89 5.12
N GLY A 260 4.50 -0.46 6.04
CA GLY A 260 4.41 0.94 6.46
C GLY A 260 4.29 1.06 7.97
N ALA A 261 4.69 2.21 8.49
CA ALA A 261 4.59 2.48 9.91
C ALA A 261 4.43 3.98 10.18
N ALA A 262 3.46 4.33 11.01
CA ALA A 262 3.30 5.70 11.49
C ALA A 262 3.02 5.72 12.99
N ALA A 263 3.36 6.84 13.61
CA ALA A 263 3.11 7.03 15.03
C ALA A 263 2.55 8.43 15.31
N ARG A 264 1.69 8.50 16.31
CA ARG A 264 1.11 9.74 16.83
C ARG A 264 1.38 9.83 18.32
N LYS A 265 1.84 11.00 18.74
CA LYS A 265 2.01 11.37 20.15
C LYS A 265 0.77 12.12 20.62
N GLY A 266 0.32 11.81 21.83
CA GLY A 266 -0.81 12.43 22.50
C GLY A 266 -0.47 12.72 23.97
N ALA A 267 -1.18 13.65 24.59
CA ALA A 267 -1.07 13.89 26.02
C ALA A 267 -2.20 13.14 26.74
N VAL A 268 -1.85 12.44 27.82
CA VAL A 268 -2.80 11.85 28.77
C VAL A 268 -2.67 12.61 30.07
N TYR A 269 -3.80 12.91 30.70
CA TYR A 269 -3.87 13.65 31.96
C TYR A 269 -4.18 12.70 33.11
N ARG A 270 -3.75 13.10 34.30
CA ARG A 270 -3.82 12.28 35.52
C ARG A 270 -5.22 12.13 36.09
#